data_AF-A0A2T6CBM7-F1
#
_entry.id   AF-A0A2T6CBM7-F1
#
_cell.length_a   1.000
_cell.length_b   1.000
_cell.length_c   1.000
_cell.angle_alpha   90.00
_cell.angle_beta   90.00
_cell.angle_gamma   90.00
#
_symmetry.space_group_name_H-M   'P 1'
#
loop_
_entity.id
_entity.type
_entity.pdbx_description
1 polymer ?
#
loop_
_entity_poly.entity_id
_entity_poly.type
_entity_poly.pdbx_seq_one_letter_code
_entity_poly.pdbx_strand_id
1 'polypeptide(L)'
;MFKKSLLTIAALAVLAAPAFAAECITSKGSFGAYKQGLAKDASKAGIGKRGLQALNAASLSDITWRFESRPSSQTGVSQGDPARFLAKRSGSSAQNFVNQTRKKIARNPNTFAAIERKYGVPASLLATIWGLETSWGGYLGKTPIVNGAVTLSSYCRRHPKFEVHAIAALKMADRGVITGKTRGGPSGELGHMQFLAGNWLRYGVDGNGDGRADPYAAADALATAANMLRKNGWKPGKPFGQGTRNFKVLSVWNDSGNYQRAIAYAAGLVE
;
A
#
# COMPACT_ATOMS: atom_id res chain seq x y z
N MET A 1 -4.83 77.94 -18.72
CA MET A 1 -4.30 76.92 -19.65
C MET A 1 -3.49 75.90 -18.86
N PHE A 2 -4.01 74.66 -18.80
CA PHE A 2 -3.33 73.37 -18.58
C PHE A 2 -2.18 73.18 -17.56
N LYS A 3 -2.31 72.08 -16.79
CA LYS A 3 -1.29 71.21 -16.12
C LYS A 3 -1.27 71.37 -14.59
N LYS A 4 -1.26 70.30 -13.77
CA LYS A 4 -1.14 68.84 -13.92
C LYS A 4 -1.69 68.24 -12.62
N SER A 5 -2.62 67.28 -12.68
CA SER A 5 -2.95 66.46 -11.51
C SER A 5 -1.81 65.48 -11.25
N LEU A 6 -1.13 65.59 -10.12
CA LEU A 6 -0.25 64.54 -9.61
C LEU A 6 -1.12 63.41 -9.05
N LEU A 7 -1.18 62.28 -9.75
CA LEU A 7 -1.63 61.02 -9.17
C LEU A 7 -0.45 60.40 -8.40
N THR A 8 -0.55 60.40 -7.07
CA THR A 8 0.36 59.68 -6.19
C THR A 8 0.02 58.19 -6.27
N ILE A 9 0.84 57.41 -6.97
CA ILE A 9 0.74 55.95 -6.97
C ILE A 9 1.30 55.45 -5.62
N ALA A 10 0.41 55.11 -4.70
CA ALA A 10 0.79 54.38 -3.49
C ALA A 10 1.13 52.93 -3.88
N ALA A 11 2.41 52.60 -3.89
CA ALA A 11 2.86 51.22 -4.06
C ALA A 11 2.47 50.40 -2.82
N LEU A 12 1.41 49.60 -2.93
CA LEU A 12 1.10 48.56 -1.95
C LEU A 12 2.19 47.49 -2.01
N ALA A 13 3.12 47.53 -1.04
CA ALA A 13 3.99 46.40 -0.76
C ALA A 13 3.14 45.25 -0.21
N VAL A 14 2.80 44.28 -1.06
CA VAL A 14 2.21 43.02 -0.63
C VAL A 14 3.29 42.24 0.12
N LEU A 15 3.29 42.33 1.44
CA LEU A 15 4.07 41.44 2.31
C LEU A 15 3.51 40.02 2.11
N ALA A 16 4.23 39.20 1.35
CA ALA A 16 3.93 37.78 1.23
C ALA A 16 4.10 37.14 2.61
N ALA A 17 2.98 36.80 3.26
CA ALA A 17 3.00 36.02 4.48
C ALA A 17 3.71 34.68 4.20
N PRO A 18 4.55 34.17 5.12
CA PRO A 18 5.19 32.88 4.93
C PRO A 18 4.10 31.82 4.77
N ALA A 19 4.10 31.16 3.61
CA ALA A 19 3.23 30.01 3.39
C ALA A 19 3.68 28.91 4.35
N PHE A 20 2.92 28.71 5.44
CA PHE A 20 3.10 27.54 6.29
C PHE A 20 2.97 26.30 5.39
N ALA A 21 3.97 25.41 5.44
CA ALA A 21 3.92 24.16 4.70
C ALA A 21 2.68 23.39 5.18
N ALA A 22 1.76 23.08 4.27
CA ALA A 22 0.55 22.36 4.62
C ALA A 22 0.90 20.95 5.13
N GLU A 23 0.48 20.62 6.35
CA GLU A 23 0.67 19.28 6.96
C GLU A 23 -0.01 18.19 6.13
N CYS A 24 -1.10 18.54 5.45
CA CYS A 24 -1.82 17.70 4.50
C CYS A 24 -2.54 18.55 3.46
N ILE A 25 -3.08 17.92 2.41
CA ILE A 25 -3.71 18.59 1.27
C ILE A 25 -5.11 18.04 0.97
N THR A 26 -5.98 18.94 0.51
CA THR A 26 -7.30 18.63 -0.09
C THR A 26 -7.40 19.07 -1.56
N SER A 27 -6.40 19.82 -2.05
CA SER A 27 -6.26 20.26 -3.44
C SER A 27 -4.92 19.80 -4.02
N LYS A 28 -4.92 19.39 -5.30
CA LYS A 28 -3.72 18.93 -6.01
C LYS A 28 -2.62 19.99 -6.05
N GLY A 29 -2.99 21.27 -6.15
CA GLY A 29 -2.04 22.39 -6.23
C GLY A 29 -1.12 22.53 -5.01
N SER A 30 -1.55 22.00 -3.85
CA SER A 30 -0.79 22.09 -2.60
C SER A 30 0.25 20.97 -2.44
N PHE A 31 0.35 20.03 -3.40
CA PHE A 31 1.28 18.89 -3.32
C PHE A 31 2.75 19.32 -3.22
N GLY A 32 3.14 20.40 -3.89
CA GLY A 32 4.50 20.94 -3.79
C GLY A 32 4.86 21.38 -2.37
N ALA A 33 3.98 22.12 -1.69
CA ALA A 33 4.17 22.57 -0.32
C ALA A 33 4.23 21.39 0.67
N TYR A 34 3.36 20.40 0.48
CA TYR A 34 3.40 19.16 1.28
C TYR A 34 4.75 18.43 1.16
N LYS A 35 5.29 18.29 -0.06
CA LYS A 35 6.61 17.67 -0.26
C LYS A 35 7.73 18.39 0.48
N GLN A 36 7.66 19.72 0.60
CA GLN A 36 8.66 20.50 1.35
C GLN A 36 8.57 20.22 2.86
N GLY A 37 7.37 20.09 3.41
CA GLY A 37 7.15 19.63 4.79
C GLY A 37 7.72 18.24 4.99
N LEU A 38 7.28 17.28 4.17
CA LEU A 38 7.73 15.88 4.23
C LEU A 38 9.26 15.75 4.06
N ALA A 39 9.92 16.63 3.31
CA ALA A 39 11.38 16.60 3.16
C ALA A 39 12.11 16.91 4.48
N LYS A 40 11.53 17.79 5.32
CA LYS A 40 12.07 18.07 6.67
C LYS A 40 11.93 16.84 7.55
N ASP A 41 10.77 16.20 7.53
CA ASP A 41 10.52 15.01 8.37
C ASP A 41 11.32 13.80 7.88
N ALA A 42 11.48 13.64 6.57
CA ALA A 42 12.37 12.65 5.98
C ALA A 42 13.83 12.88 6.41
N SER A 43 14.31 14.12 6.39
CA SER A 43 15.68 14.44 6.84
C SER A 43 15.87 14.10 8.32
N LYS A 44 14.90 14.45 9.18
CA LYS A 44 14.90 14.09 10.61
C LYS A 44 14.86 12.57 10.83
N ALA A 45 14.18 11.83 9.94
CA ALA A 45 14.14 10.37 9.95
C ALA A 45 15.41 9.71 9.36
N GLY A 46 16.44 10.51 9.01
CA GLY A 46 17.72 10.02 8.50
C GLY A 46 17.69 9.57 7.04
N ILE A 47 16.74 10.06 6.23
CA ILE A 47 16.69 9.76 4.81
C ILE A 47 17.83 10.50 4.08
N GLY A 48 18.68 9.75 3.38
CA GLY A 48 19.81 10.29 2.65
C GLY A 48 19.46 10.97 1.32
N LYS A 49 20.52 11.38 0.62
CA LYS A 49 20.45 12.16 -0.62
C LYS A 49 19.58 11.51 -1.69
N ARG A 50 19.68 10.19 -1.87
CA ARG A 50 18.93 9.48 -2.90
C ARG A 50 17.44 9.44 -2.58
N GLY A 51 17.08 9.22 -1.31
CA GLY A 51 15.69 9.28 -0.86
C GLY A 51 15.09 10.68 -1.03
N LEU A 52 15.82 11.73 -0.65
CA LEU A 52 15.38 13.12 -0.83
C LEU A 52 15.27 13.52 -2.31
N GLN A 53 16.17 13.04 -3.17
CA GLN A 53 16.05 13.22 -4.62
C GLN A 53 14.80 12.53 -5.17
N ALA A 54 14.49 11.32 -4.70
CA ALA A 54 13.27 10.62 -5.08
C ALA A 54 12.02 11.39 -4.64
N LEU A 55 12.02 11.98 -3.43
CA LEU A 55 10.93 12.86 -2.97
C LEU A 55 10.80 14.09 -3.86
N ASN A 56 11.91 14.77 -4.17
CA ASN A 56 11.89 15.96 -5.03
C ASN A 56 11.28 15.63 -6.41
N ALA A 57 11.72 14.52 -7.01
CA ALA A 57 11.22 14.03 -8.29
C ALA A 57 9.78 13.46 -8.25
N ALA A 58 9.24 13.19 -7.05
CA ALA A 58 7.91 12.60 -6.93
C ALA A 58 6.83 13.52 -7.50
N SER A 59 5.94 12.94 -8.30
CA SER A 59 4.76 13.61 -8.84
C SER A 59 3.48 13.09 -8.18
N LEU A 60 2.43 13.90 -8.18
CA LEU A 60 1.12 13.48 -7.70
C LEU A 60 0.60 12.34 -8.58
N SER A 61 0.16 11.25 -7.95
CA SER A 61 -0.42 10.10 -8.62
C SER A 61 -1.91 10.29 -8.81
N ASP A 62 -2.36 10.46 -10.05
CA ASP A 62 -3.78 10.71 -10.35
C ASP A 62 -4.70 9.55 -9.92
N ILE A 63 -4.22 8.30 -10.04
CA ILE A 63 -4.98 7.14 -9.59
C ILE A 63 -5.14 7.12 -8.08
N THR A 64 -4.07 7.39 -7.32
CA THR A 64 -4.14 7.49 -5.86
C THR A 64 -5.07 8.63 -5.49
N TRP A 65 -4.88 9.81 -6.09
CA TRP A 65 -5.69 10.98 -5.81
C TRP A 65 -7.16 10.71 -6.02
N ARG A 66 -7.54 10.09 -7.15
CA ARG A 66 -8.93 9.76 -7.44
C ARG A 66 -9.55 8.87 -6.37
N PHE A 67 -8.83 7.82 -5.94
CA PHE A 67 -9.30 6.94 -4.87
C PHE A 67 -9.45 7.66 -3.54
N GLU A 68 -8.55 8.60 -3.26
CA GLU A 68 -8.51 9.30 -1.99
C GLU A 68 -9.52 10.45 -1.90
N SER A 69 -9.73 11.18 -3.00
CA SER A 69 -10.66 12.31 -3.11
C SER A 69 -12.11 11.88 -3.35
N ARG A 70 -12.34 10.65 -3.82
CA ARG A 70 -13.67 10.09 -4.06
C ARG A 70 -13.74 8.66 -3.52
N PRO A 71 -13.67 8.45 -2.20
CA PRO A 71 -13.67 7.10 -1.64
C PRO A 71 -14.93 6.30 -2.00
N SER A 72 -16.08 6.96 -2.18
CA SER A 72 -17.32 6.33 -2.66
C SER A 72 -17.23 5.75 -4.08
N SER A 73 -16.31 6.26 -4.91
CA SER A 73 -16.03 5.71 -6.24
C SER A 73 -15.25 4.38 -6.20
N GLN A 74 -14.68 4.02 -5.05
CA GLN A 74 -14.14 2.69 -4.82
C GLN A 74 -15.32 1.73 -4.65
N THR A 75 -15.80 1.17 -5.76
CA THR A 75 -16.99 0.30 -5.75
C THR A 75 -16.81 -0.92 -4.84
N GLY A 76 -17.84 -1.27 -4.05
CA GLY A 76 -17.89 -2.53 -3.29
C GLY A 76 -18.43 -2.49 -1.85
N VAL A 77 -19.12 -1.42 -1.45
CA VAL A 77 -19.23 -1.06 -0.02
C VAL A 77 -20.40 -1.69 0.77
N SER A 78 -21.19 -2.60 0.20
CA SER A 78 -22.09 -3.45 1.02
C SER A 78 -22.44 -4.72 0.26
N GLN A 79 -21.55 -5.71 0.30
CA GLN A 79 -21.90 -7.09 -0.06
C GLN A 79 -21.71 -7.92 1.21
N GLY A 80 -22.82 -8.25 1.87
CA GLY A 80 -22.79 -9.16 3.02
C GLY A 80 -22.20 -10.52 2.63
N ASP A 81 -22.57 -10.99 1.43
CA ASP A 81 -22.15 -12.26 0.86
C ASP A 81 -20.69 -12.23 0.35
N PRO A 82 -19.78 -13.03 0.96
CA PRO A 82 -18.38 -13.10 0.57
C PRO A 82 -18.17 -13.65 -0.85
N ALA A 83 -19.05 -14.52 -1.36
CA ALA A 83 -18.91 -15.10 -2.70
C ALA A 83 -19.11 -14.04 -3.79
N ARG A 84 -20.15 -13.20 -3.65
CA ARG A 84 -20.40 -12.05 -4.55
C ARG A 84 -19.28 -11.02 -4.49
N PHE A 85 -18.79 -10.71 -3.29
CA PHE A 85 -17.65 -9.80 -3.14
C PHE A 85 -16.40 -10.35 -3.84
N LEU A 86 -16.06 -11.62 -3.60
CA LEU A 86 -14.93 -12.30 -4.22
C LEU A 86 -15.04 -12.29 -5.74
N ALA A 87 -16.23 -12.56 -6.27
CA ALA A 87 -16.45 -12.58 -7.71
C ALA A 87 -16.23 -11.20 -8.34
N LYS A 88 -16.82 -10.15 -7.75
CA LYS A 88 -16.64 -8.77 -8.20
C LYS A 88 -15.18 -8.31 -8.10
N ARG A 89 -14.50 -8.64 -6.99
CA ARG A 89 -13.14 -8.17 -6.72
C ARG A 89 -12.09 -8.87 -7.57
N SER A 90 -12.30 -10.15 -7.90
CA SER A 90 -11.40 -10.95 -8.74
C SER A 90 -11.69 -10.83 -10.23
N GLY A 91 -12.88 -10.37 -10.62
CA GLY A 91 -13.33 -10.35 -12.02
C GLY A 91 -13.64 -11.76 -12.57
N SER A 92 -13.93 -12.73 -11.70
CA SER A 92 -14.26 -14.12 -12.07
C SER A 92 -15.32 -14.70 -11.13
N SER A 93 -15.82 -15.92 -11.34
CA SER A 93 -16.71 -16.55 -10.35
C SER A 93 -15.93 -16.95 -9.07
N ALA A 94 -16.62 -16.99 -7.92
CA ALA A 94 -16.02 -17.44 -6.66
C ALA A 94 -15.41 -18.85 -6.78
N GLN A 95 -16.12 -19.78 -7.45
CA GLN A 95 -15.63 -21.14 -7.70
C GLN A 95 -14.38 -21.15 -8.56
N ASN A 96 -14.33 -20.33 -9.62
CA ASN A 96 -13.15 -20.23 -10.46
C ASN A 96 -11.96 -19.67 -9.67
N PHE A 97 -12.17 -18.66 -8.83
CA PHE A 97 -11.14 -18.14 -7.95
C PHE A 97 -10.59 -19.21 -7.01
N VAL A 98 -11.45 -19.98 -6.33
CA VAL A 98 -11.05 -21.09 -5.45
C VAL A 98 -10.26 -22.15 -6.22
N ASN A 99 -10.72 -22.56 -7.41
CA ASN A 99 -10.02 -23.53 -8.24
C ASN A 99 -8.63 -23.04 -8.68
N GLN A 100 -8.51 -21.77 -9.05
CA GLN A 100 -7.23 -21.17 -9.41
C GLN A 100 -6.30 -21.06 -8.19
N THR A 101 -6.85 -20.79 -7.00
CA THR A 101 -6.10 -20.78 -5.73
C THR A 101 -5.48 -22.16 -5.47
N ARG A 102 -6.27 -23.24 -5.56
CA ARG A 102 -5.76 -24.62 -5.43
C ARG A 102 -4.65 -24.93 -6.42
N LYS A 103 -4.83 -24.56 -7.69
CA LYS A 103 -3.79 -24.74 -8.74
C LYS A 103 -2.50 -23.99 -8.42
N LYS A 104 -2.59 -22.79 -7.84
CA LYS A 104 -1.40 -21.99 -7.49
C LYS A 104 -0.61 -22.60 -6.34
N ILE A 105 -1.30 -23.17 -5.36
CA ILE A 105 -0.68 -23.96 -4.28
C ILE A 105 -0.02 -25.20 -4.85
N ALA A 106 -0.75 -25.98 -5.66
CA ALA A 106 -0.26 -27.23 -6.26
C ALA A 106 0.96 -27.05 -7.18
N ARG A 107 1.14 -25.87 -7.78
CA ARG A 107 2.32 -25.53 -8.59
C ARG A 107 3.56 -25.20 -7.75
N ASN A 108 3.40 -24.84 -6.48
CA ASN A 108 4.50 -24.47 -5.59
C ASN A 108 4.38 -25.16 -4.21
N PRO A 109 4.19 -26.49 -4.16
CA PRO A 109 3.80 -27.18 -2.93
C PRO A 109 4.89 -27.05 -1.86
N ASN A 110 6.17 -27.13 -2.25
CA ASN A 110 7.30 -27.02 -1.32
C ASN A 110 7.39 -25.62 -0.68
N THR A 111 7.21 -24.56 -1.47
CA THR A 111 7.23 -23.17 -0.99
C THR A 111 6.12 -22.94 0.04
N PHE A 112 4.88 -23.30 -0.31
CA PHE A 112 3.76 -23.14 0.60
C PHE A 112 3.90 -24.00 1.86
N ALA A 113 4.29 -25.28 1.73
CA ALA A 113 4.50 -26.16 2.88
C ALA A 113 5.63 -25.66 3.79
N ALA A 114 6.72 -25.11 3.25
CA ALA A 114 7.81 -24.53 4.04
C ALA A 114 7.36 -23.29 4.82
N ILE A 115 6.62 -22.38 4.17
CA ILE A 115 6.07 -21.18 4.82
C ILE A 115 5.07 -21.57 5.89
N GLU A 116 4.16 -22.50 5.60
CA GLU A 116 3.16 -22.97 6.55
C GLU A 116 3.81 -23.69 7.75
N ARG A 117 4.85 -24.51 7.54
CA ARG A 117 5.59 -25.12 8.65
C ARG A 117 6.30 -24.07 9.52
N LYS A 118 6.91 -23.05 8.91
CA LYS A 118 7.68 -22.02 9.63
C LYS A 118 6.77 -21.07 10.41
N TYR A 119 5.68 -20.64 9.79
CA TYR A 119 4.82 -19.58 10.31
C TYR A 119 3.49 -20.11 10.84
N GLY A 120 2.99 -21.27 10.43
CA GLY A 120 1.70 -21.80 10.84
C GLY A 120 0.52 -21.00 10.28
N VAL A 121 0.73 -20.30 9.16
CA VAL A 121 -0.32 -19.63 8.37
C VAL A 121 -0.63 -20.53 7.16
N PRO A 122 -1.90 -20.96 6.98
CA PRO A 122 -2.27 -21.88 5.91
C PRO A 122 -1.92 -21.39 4.50
N ALA A 123 -1.50 -22.31 3.64
CA ALA A 123 -1.28 -22.04 2.22
C ALA A 123 -2.53 -21.48 1.52
N SER A 124 -3.70 -22.01 1.89
CA SER A 124 -5.03 -21.57 1.43
C SER A 124 -5.23 -20.07 1.64
N LEU A 125 -4.85 -19.56 2.81
CA LEU A 125 -5.01 -18.16 3.20
C LEU A 125 -4.02 -17.25 2.47
N LEU A 126 -2.74 -17.64 2.42
CA LEU A 126 -1.70 -16.87 1.73
C LEU A 126 -1.98 -16.78 0.22
N ALA A 127 -2.33 -17.90 -0.41
CA ALA A 127 -2.66 -17.94 -1.82
C ALA A 127 -3.95 -17.18 -2.14
N THR A 128 -4.94 -17.21 -1.25
CA THR A 128 -6.17 -16.41 -1.38
C THR A 128 -5.86 -14.91 -1.38
N ILE A 129 -5.08 -14.44 -0.40
CA ILE A 129 -4.64 -13.05 -0.35
C ILE A 129 -3.88 -12.68 -1.62
N TRP A 130 -2.94 -13.52 -2.05
CA TRP A 130 -2.15 -13.29 -3.25
C TRP A 130 -3.01 -13.14 -4.51
N GLY A 131 -4.07 -13.95 -4.62
CA GLY A 131 -5.06 -13.83 -5.69
C GLY A 131 -5.85 -12.52 -5.65
N LEU A 132 -6.32 -12.11 -4.48
CA LEU A 132 -7.08 -10.86 -4.32
C LEU A 132 -6.23 -9.61 -4.57
N GLU A 133 -4.96 -9.63 -4.17
CA GLU A 133 -4.06 -8.49 -4.33
C GLU A 133 -3.61 -8.29 -5.77
N THR A 134 -3.14 -9.34 -6.44
CA THR A 134 -2.42 -9.21 -7.71
C THR A 134 -2.78 -10.25 -8.76
N SER A 135 -3.84 -11.03 -8.55
CA SER A 135 -4.16 -12.21 -9.38
C SER A 135 -2.96 -13.16 -9.47
N TRP A 136 -2.35 -13.45 -8.31
CA TRP A 136 -1.14 -14.27 -8.20
C TRP A 136 0.05 -13.76 -9.01
N GLY A 137 0.30 -12.46 -8.98
CA GLY A 137 1.37 -11.79 -9.72
C GLY A 137 1.04 -11.42 -11.17
N GLY A 138 -0.20 -11.62 -11.62
CA GLY A 138 -0.63 -11.22 -12.97
C GLY A 138 -0.62 -9.71 -13.19
N TYR A 139 -0.90 -8.91 -12.15
CA TYR A 139 -0.80 -7.46 -12.21
C TYR A 139 -0.26 -6.89 -10.90
N LEU A 140 0.94 -6.32 -10.94
CA LEU A 140 1.60 -5.71 -9.78
C LEU A 140 1.40 -4.20 -9.68
N GLY A 141 0.75 -3.60 -10.69
CA GLY A 141 0.52 -2.16 -10.77
C GLY A 141 1.52 -1.41 -11.65
N LYS A 142 1.23 -0.13 -11.90
CA LYS A 142 1.96 0.75 -12.84
C LYS A 142 2.33 2.10 -12.22
N THR A 143 2.02 2.32 -10.94
CA THR A 143 2.32 3.59 -10.27
C THR A 143 3.76 3.56 -9.75
N PRO A 144 4.58 4.60 -9.98
CA PRO A 144 5.86 4.72 -9.30
C PRO A 144 5.64 4.71 -7.78
N ILE A 145 6.34 3.83 -7.06
CA ILE A 145 6.08 3.59 -5.62
C ILE A 145 6.09 4.88 -4.81
N VAL A 146 7.11 5.71 -5.00
CA VAL A 146 7.25 6.98 -4.27
C VAL A 146 6.10 7.94 -4.60
N ASN A 147 5.67 8.03 -5.86
CA ASN A 147 4.55 8.88 -6.26
C ASN A 147 3.26 8.46 -5.54
N GLY A 148 2.96 7.16 -5.54
CA GLY A 148 1.78 6.62 -4.87
C GLY A 148 1.81 6.86 -3.36
N ALA A 149 2.91 6.50 -2.70
CA ALA A 149 3.04 6.60 -1.25
C ALA A 149 2.98 8.05 -0.74
N VAL A 150 3.68 8.97 -1.41
CA VAL A 150 3.68 10.41 -1.06
C VAL A 150 2.31 11.04 -1.36
N THR A 151 1.64 10.64 -2.45
CA THR A 151 0.28 11.12 -2.73
C THR A 151 -0.70 10.62 -1.66
N LEU A 152 -0.62 9.35 -1.28
CA LEU A 152 -1.48 8.76 -0.24
C LEU A 152 -1.27 9.46 1.11
N SER A 153 -0.03 9.72 1.51
CA SER A 153 0.28 10.39 2.78
C SER A 153 -0.11 11.86 2.79
N SER A 154 -0.10 12.52 1.63
CA SER A 154 -0.44 13.94 1.51
C SER A 154 -1.91 14.24 1.82
N TYR A 155 -2.83 13.31 1.56
CA TYR A 155 -4.24 13.62 1.64
C TYR A 155 -4.73 13.69 3.10
N CYS A 156 -5.44 14.77 3.49
CA CYS A 156 -5.82 15.00 4.89
C CYS A 156 -6.62 13.86 5.53
N ARG A 157 -7.41 13.11 4.76
CA ARG A 157 -8.17 11.93 5.25
C ARG A 157 -7.26 10.78 5.72
N ARG A 158 -6.01 10.76 5.28
CA ARG A 158 -5.02 9.70 5.53
C ARG A 158 -3.86 10.16 6.40
N HIS A 159 -3.63 11.46 6.47
CA HIS A 159 -2.63 12.05 7.34
C HIS A 159 -3.04 11.89 8.83
N PRO A 160 -2.09 11.66 9.76
CA PRO A 160 -0.68 11.33 9.55
C PRO A 160 -0.42 9.82 9.36
N LYS A 161 -1.46 8.97 9.41
CA LYS A 161 -1.36 7.50 9.44
C LYS A 161 -0.45 6.91 8.35
N PHE A 162 -0.45 7.48 7.15
CA PHE A 162 0.31 6.95 6.02
C PHE A 162 1.68 7.60 5.79
N GLU A 163 2.04 8.61 6.57
CA GLU A 163 3.32 9.29 6.45
C GLU A 163 4.50 8.36 6.73
N VAL A 164 4.36 7.48 7.72
CA VAL A 164 5.36 6.43 8.02
C VAL A 164 5.65 5.53 6.81
N HIS A 165 4.66 5.33 5.93
CA HIS A 165 4.84 4.55 4.70
C HIS A 165 5.47 5.37 3.58
N ALA A 166 5.22 6.67 3.49
CA ALA A 166 5.93 7.57 2.58
C ALA A 166 7.42 7.65 2.96
N ILE A 167 7.73 7.89 4.24
CA ILE A 167 9.11 7.89 4.75
C ILE A 167 9.79 6.54 4.51
N ALA A 168 9.09 5.42 4.74
CA ALA A 168 9.62 4.09 4.45
C ALA A 168 9.92 3.89 2.96
N ALA A 169 9.07 4.38 2.05
CA ALA A 169 9.34 4.31 0.62
C ALA A 169 10.58 5.12 0.24
N LEU A 170 10.76 6.32 0.82
CA LEU A 170 11.96 7.12 0.63
C LEU A 170 13.22 6.41 1.17
N LYS A 171 13.11 5.74 2.31
CA LYS A 171 14.20 4.91 2.88
C LYS A 171 14.57 3.74 1.97
N MET A 172 13.59 3.10 1.35
CA MET A 172 13.85 2.04 0.37
C MET A 172 14.51 2.58 -0.90
N ALA A 173 14.12 3.78 -1.35
CA ALA A 173 14.75 4.44 -2.50
C ALA A 173 16.21 4.83 -2.19
N ASP A 174 16.43 5.31 -0.98
CA ASP A 174 17.76 5.70 -0.48
C ASP A 174 18.73 4.51 -0.45
N ARG A 175 18.24 3.35 0.04
CA ARG A 175 18.97 2.07 0.03
C ARG A 175 19.08 1.40 -1.34
N GLY A 176 18.38 1.91 -2.35
CA GLY A 176 18.34 1.29 -3.69
C GLY A 176 17.57 -0.01 -3.81
N VAL A 177 16.70 -0.29 -2.83
CA VAL A 177 15.72 -1.37 -2.94
C VAL A 177 14.66 -1.05 -3.99
N ILE A 178 14.26 0.22 -4.08
CA ILE A 178 13.38 0.73 -5.14
C ILE A 178 14.04 1.89 -5.89
N THR A 179 13.59 2.13 -7.11
CA THR A 179 14.04 3.25 -7.95
C THR A 179 12.84 4.03 -8.48
N GLY A 180 13.09 5.16 -9.14
CA GLY A 180 12.05 5.89 -9.88
C GLY A 180 11.39 5.09 -11.00
N LYS A 181 11.94 3.91 -11.38
CA LYS A 181 11.35 2.98 -12.35
C LYS A 181 10.54 1.85 -11.69
N THR A 182 10.73 1.59 -10.39
CA THR A 182 9.99 0.55 -9.68
C THR A 182 8.50 0.91 -9.63
N ARG A 183 7.64 -0.05 -9.97
CA ARG A 183 6.18 0.12 -10.11
C ARG A 183 5.43 -0.75 -9.13
N GLY A 184 4.32 -0.24 -8.62
CA GLY A 184 3.45 -0.97 -7.73
C GLY A 184 2.01 -0.54 -7.84
N GLY A 185 1.27 -0.88 -6.80
CA GLY A 185 -0.15 -0.61 -6.68
C GLY A 185 -0.49 0.88 -6.74
N PRO A 186 -1.79 1.19 -6.89
CA PRO A 186 -2.28 2.55 -7.01
C PRO A 186 -1.73 3.52 -5.98
N SER A 187 -1.53 3.12 -4.73
CA SER A 187 -1.07 3.95 -3.60
C SER A 187 0.38 3.68 -3.22
N GLY A 188 1.16 3.05 -4.11
CA GLY A 188 2.57 2.72 -3.88
C GLY A 188 2.78 1.39 -3.15
N GLU A 189 1.81 0.48 -3.24
CA GLU A 189 1.89 -0.86 -2.70
C GLU A 189 2.92 -1.71 -3.47
N LEU A 190 3.74 -2.48 -2.75
CA LEU A 190 4.88 -3.21 -3.29
C LEU A 190 4.53 -4.64 -3.71
N GLY A 191 4.83 -4.96 -4.97
CA GLY A 191 5.02 -6.33 -5.45
C GLY A 191 3.82 -7.27 -5.30
N HIS A 192 4.12 -8.56 -5.16
CA HIS A 192 3.14 -9.66 -5.27
C HIS A 192 1.98 -9.56 -4.27
N MET A 193 2.26 -9.01 -3.10
CA MET A 193 1.29 -8.95 -2.00
C MET A 193 0.96 -7.50 -1.63
N GLN A 194 1.23 -6.53 -2.50
CA GLN A 194 0.81 -5.13 -2.33
C GLN A 194 1.14 -4.55 -0.93
N PHE A 195 2.37 -4.76 -0.45
CA PHE A 195 2.77 -4.23 0.86
C PHE A 195 2.93 -2.71 0.83
N LEU A 196 2.40 -2.02 1.84
CA LEU A 196 2.86 -0.68 2.15
C LEU A 196 4.34 -0.72 2.56
N ALA A 197 5.15 0.25 2.13
CA ALA A 197 6.60 0.23 2.34
C ALA A 197 7.01 0.09 3.82
N GLY A 198 6.30 0.75 4.73
CA GLY A 198 6.55 0.60 6.18
C GLY A 198 6.30 -0.83 6.69
N ASN A 199 5.31 -1.54 6.14
CA ASN A 199 5.09 -2.95 6.47
C ASN A 199 6.22 -3.82 5.91
N TRP A 200 6.67 -3.56 4.69
CA TRP A 200 7.80 -4.28 4.11
C TRP A 200 9.08 -4.09 4.93
N LEU A 201 9.42 -2.86 5.32
CA LEU A 201 10.58 -2.59 6.16
C LEU A 201 10.50 -3.28 7.54
N ARG A 202 9.30 -3.48 8.08
CA ARG A 202 9.08 -4.06 9.40
C ARG A 202 9.05 -5.59 9.38
N TYR A 203 8.50 -6.18 8.33
CA TYR A 203 8.18 -7.62 8.28
C TYR A 203 8.90 -8.38 7.17
N GLY A 204 9.57 -7.70 6.24
CA GLY A 204 10.26 -8.28 5.10
C GLY A 204 11.24 -9.36 5.52
N VAL A 205 11.11 -10.54 4.91
CA VAL A 205 11.99 -11.69 5.11
C VAL A 205 12.34 -12.30 3.76
N ASP A 206 13.57 -12.78 3.68
CA ASP A 206 14.04 -13.62 2.58
C ASP A 206 13.33 -15.00 2.70
N GLY A 207 12.48 -15.28 1.72
CA GLY A 207 11.64 -16.48 1.65
C GLY A 207 12.20 -17.55 0.72
N ASN A 208 13.06 -17.19 -0.24
CA ASN A 208 13.71 -18.11 -1.17
C ASN A 208 15.15 -18.51 -0.75
N GLY A 209 15.75 -17.81 0.23
CA GLY A 209 17.07 -18.08 0.76
C GLY A 209 18.23 -17.49 -0.05
N ASP A 210 17.99 -16.50 -0.91
CA ASP A 210 19.02 -15.89 -1.77
C ASP A 210 19.86 -14.79 -1.08
N GLY A 211 19.57 -14.52 0.19
CA GLY A 211 20.24 -13.52 1.02
C GLY A 211 19.58 -12.14 0.96
N ARG A 212 18.48 -11.95 0.22
CA ARG A 212 17.82 -10.65 0.07
C ARG A 212 16.30 -10.76 -0.01
N ALA A 213 15.61 -10.07 0.91
CA ALA A 213 14.16 -9.89 0.80
C ALA A 213 13.79 -8.95 -0.37
N ASP A 214 12.98 -9.45 -1.33
CA ASP A 214 12.44 -8.71 -2.47
C ASP A 214 10.89 -8.84 -2.55
N PRO A 215 10.10 -7.74 -2.49
CA PRO A 215 8.63 -7.84 -2.61
C PRO A 215 8.15 -8.32 -3.98
N TYR A 216 9.02 -8.30 -5.00
CA TYR A 216 8.77 -8.80 -6.34
C TYR A 216 9.19 -10.26 -6.54
N ALA A 217 9.78 -10.90 -5.52
CA ALA A 217 9.91 -12.35 -5.44
C ALA A 217 8.67 -12.92 -4.74
N ALA A 218 7.91 -13.80 -5.42
CA ALA A 218 6.68 -14.35 -4.86
C ALA A 218 6.90 -15.12 -3.54
N ALA A 219 8.00 -15.88 -3.43
CA ALA A 219 8.35 -16.62 -2.23
C ALA A 219 8.56 -15.69 -1.03
N ASP A 220 9.33 -14.61 -1.20
CA ASP A 220 9.60 -13.60 -0.18
C ASP A 220 8.33 -12.85 0.22
N ALA A 221 7.51 -12.45 -0.75
CA ALA A 221 6.27 -11.76 -0.48
C ALA A 221 5.29 -12.63 0.33
N LEU A 222 5.16 -13.93 -0.02
CA LEU A 222 4.34 -14.89 0.72
C LEU A 222 4.89 -15.14 2.13
N ALA A 223 6.19 -15.34 2.26
CA ALA A 223 6.84 -15.55 3.55
C ALA A 223 6.72 -14.31 4.45
N THR A 224 6.85 -13.11 3.87
CA THR A 224 6.66 -11.82 4.54
C THR A 224 5.22 -11.64 5.00
N ALA A 225 4.23 -12.04 4.20
CA ALA A 225 2.82 -11.97 4.59
C ALA A 225 2.54 -12.89 5.77
N ALA A 226 3.07 -14.12 5.73
CA ALA A 226 2.97 -15.06 6.84
C ALA A 226 3.65 -14.52 8.12
N ASN A 227 4.86 -13.95 7.99
CA ASN A 227 5.56 -13.31 9.10
C ASN A 227 4.75 -12.15 9.69
N MET A 228 4.18 -11.28 8.85
CA MET A 228 3.36 -10.15 9.27
C MET A 228 2.14 -10.62 10.06
N LEU A 229 1.37 -11.59 9.55
CA LEU A 229 0.22 -12.13 10.28
C LEU A 229 0.64 -12.73 11.63
N ARG A 230 1.77 -13.45 11.68
CA ARG A 230 2.30 -14.04 12.92
C ARG A 230 2.72 -13.03 13.95
N LYS A 231 3.47 -12.01 13.54
CA LYS A 231 3.89 -10.90 14.42
C LYS A 231 2.70 -10.09 14.93
N ASN A 232 1.58 -10.09 14.22
CA ASN A 232 0.35 -9.42 14.62
C ASN A 232 -0.67 -10.33 15.31
N GLY A 233 -0.22 -11.50 15.79
CA GLY A 233 -0.98 -12.30 16.75
C GLY A 233 -1.79 -13.45 16.15
N TRP A 234 -1.56 -13.81 14.88
CA TRP A 234 -2.04 -15.08 14.31
C TRP A 234 -1.59 -16.25 15.19
N LYS A 235 -2.49 -17.21 15.42
CA LYS A 235 -2.24 -18.43 16.21
C LYS A 235 -2.32 -19.67 15.31
N PRO A 236 -1.20 -20.40 15.10
CA PRO A 236 -1.17 -21.63 14.31
C PRO A 236 -2.18 -22.66 14.81
N GLY A 237 -2.77 -23.41 13.88
CA GLY A 237 -3.74 -24.46 14.19
C GLY A 237 -5.06 -23.97 14.82
N LYS A 238 -5.31 -22.65 14.86
CA LYS A 238 -6.58 -22.09 15.33
C LYS A 238 -7.47 -21.69 14.15
N PRO A 239 -8.80 -21.83 14.27
CA PRO A 239 -9.71 -21.47 13.19
C PRO A 239 -9.63 -19.98 12.85
N PHE A 240 -9.91 -19.64 11.59
CA PHE A 240 -9.84 -18.28 11.04
C PHE A 240 -11.18 -17.77 10.48
N GLY A 241 -12.29 -18.45 10.76
CA GLY A 241 -13.65 -18.00 10.42
C GLY A 241 -14.09 -16.77 11.24
N GLN A 242 -15.16 -16.12 10.81
CA GLN A 242 -15.67 -14.90 11.45
C GLN A 242 -15.90 -15.10 12.96
N GLY A 243 -15.52 -14.09 13.76
CA GLY A 243 -15.60 -14.14 15.23
C GLY A 243 -14.34 -14.71 15.91
N THR A 244 -13.47 -15.41 15.18
CA THR A 244 -12.22 -15.96 15.75
C THR A 244 -11.11 -14.91 15.91
N ARG A 245 -10.09 -15.24 16.70
CA ARG A 245 -8.87 -14.42 16.83
C ARG A 245 -8.16 -14.25 15.49
N ASN A 246 -7.95 -15.35 14.74
CA ASN A 246 -7.22 -15.31 13.48
C ASN A 246 -7.96 -14.49 12.42
N PHE A 247 -9.29 -14.51 12.43
CA PHE A 247 -10.10 -13.61 11.60
C PHE A 247 -9.83 -12.13 11.92
N LYS A 248 -9.80 -11.76 13.21
CA LYS A 248 -9.47 -10.38 13.62
C LYS A 248 -8.08 -9.95 13.17
N VAL A 249 -7.11 -10.87 13.11
CA VAL A 249 -5.75 -10.59 12.62
C VAL A 249 -5.75 -10.20 11.15
N LEU A 250 -6.72 -10.63 10.33
CA LEU A 250 -6.80 -10.24 8.92
C LEU A 250 -6.97 -8.73 8.71
N SER A 251 -7.41 -7.98 9.72
CA SER A 251 -7.50 -6.51 9.63
C SER A 251 -6.15 -5.84 9.44
N VAL A 252 -5.05 -6.47 9.87
CA VAL A 252 -3.70 -5.93 9.63
C VAL A 252 -3.33 -5.98 8.16
N TRP A 253 -3.96 -6.88 7.40
CA TRP A 253 -3.83 -6.96 5.95
C TRP A 253 -4.73 -5.93 5.27
N ASN A 254 -6.02 -5.98 5.56
CA ASN A 254 -7.01 -5.06 5.03
C ASN A 254 -8.15 -4.84 6.04
N ASP A 255 -8.38 -3.59 6.41
CA ASP A 255 -9.35 -3.18 7.44
C ASP A 255 -10.82 -3.20 6.95
N SER A 256 -11.08 -3.81 5.80
CA SER A 256 -12.45 -4.03 5.30
C SER A 256 -13.00 -5.37 5.79
N GLY A 257 -14.10 -5.34 6.54
CA GLY A 257 -14.81 -6.55 6.95
C GLY A 257 -15.25 -7.43 5.76
N ASN A 258 -15.62 -6.82 4.62
CA ASN A 258 -15.97 -7.58 3.40
C ASN A 258 -14.75 -8.33 2.85
N TYR A 259 -13.58 -7.69 2.86
CA TYR A 259 -12.33 -8.30 2.42
C TYR A 259 -11.89 -9.44 3.33
N GLN A 260 -11.98 -9.25 4.66
CA GLN A 260 -11.67 -10.29 5.64
C GLN A 260 -12.60 -11.50 5.51
N ARG A 261 -13.91 -11.29 5.32
CA ARG A 261 -14.87 -12.37 5.06
C ARG A 261 -14.58 -13.10 3.75
N ALA A 262 -14.21 -12.38 2.69
CA ALA A 262 -13.85 -13.01 1.42
C ALA A 262 -12.58 -13.86 1.51
N ILE A 263 -11.56 -13.41 2.25
CA ILE A 263 -10.36 -14.21 2.53
C ILE A 263 -10.76 -15.49 3.26
N ALA A 264 -11.47 -15.37 4.40
CA ALA A 264 -11.84 -16.52 5.21
C ALA A 264 -12.73 -17.51 4.45
N TYR A 265 -13.67 -17.01 3.65
CA TYR A 265 -14.54 -17.81 2.80
C TYR A 265 -13.75 -18.59 1.74
N ALA A 266 -12.95 -17.90 0.93
CA ALA A 266 -12.22 -18.55 -0.16
C ALA A 266 -11.16 -19.52 0.38
N ALA A 267 -10.41 -19.13 1.42
CA ALA A 267 -9.41 -19.98 2.04
C ALA A 267 -10.03 -21.24 2.67
N GLY A 268 -11.17 -21.09 3.37
CA GLY A 268 -11.89 -22.23 3.95
C GLY A 268 -12.47 -23.20 2.92
N LEU A 269 -12.76 -22.74 1.69
CA LEU A 269 -13.13 -23.63 0.58
C LEU A 269 -11.93 -24.28 -0.10
N VAL A 270 -10.71 -23.76 0.10
CA VAL A 270 -9.50 -24.31 -0.52
C VAL A 270 -8.93 -25.47 0.29
N GLU A 271 -9.03 -25.40 1.62
CA GLU A 271 -8.73 -26.53 2.53
C GLU A 271 -9.60 -27.76 2.20
#